data_AF-A0A1X2D7I3-F1
#
_entry.id   AF-A0A1X2D7I3-F1
#
_cell.length_a   1.000
_cell.length_b   1.000
_cell.length_c   1.000
_cell.angle_alpha   90.00
_cell.angle_beta   90.00
_cell.angle_gamma   90.00
#
_symmetry.space_group_name_H-M   'P 1'
#
loop_
_entity.id
_entity.type
_entity.pdbx_description
1 polymer ?
#
loop_
_entity_poly.entity_id
_entity_poly.type
_entity_poly.pdbx_seq_one_letter_code
_entity_poly.pdbx_strand_id
1 'polypeptide(L)'
;MTLLPLRTLVAVIGGLLALTGCTDGRPGATRPGPGCPILAADPGWYGDNRDRIDAMIRQLGTCGKAGSVTNGAPLALFDWDNTMVRNDIGNATFFWMVRNSKIRQPANRDWTTTSAYLTPRAAASLAAACGELADPGQPLPTGANAGCADELVSVYTNRETRSGATAFGNFNHRRMQPSDAWAAQLLAGWSETEVTGFAAAARQENLDAPEKAEQTVGTSHQIGWVRYYAQMRDLVATLQANGFDVRVVSASAEPIVRLWAADVGIAADRVMGVRTVYDGDVLTARLATCGGEPSIPYNEGKRCRVNEQVFGVPDAAAFQQLPQGRRQAFGAGDSDGDVTFISDATALRLVLNRNQIELMCRAYANSDGRWLVNPTFIQALPMSPPYPCATQGFDEPDGGQGPLLQPDGSIVPDQPDRVY
;
A
#
# COMPACT_ATOMS: atom_id res chain seq x y z
N MET A 1 -11.60 -91.94 5.52
CA MET A 1 -11.89 -92.99 4.52
C MET A 1 -12.65 -92.35 3.38
N THR A 2 -11.97 -92.31 2.24
CA THR A 2 -12.44 -92.20 0.85
C THR A 2 -13.93 -92.45 0.61
N LEU A 3 -14.59 -91.56 -0.17
CA LEU A 3 -14.96 -91.82 -1.56
C LEU A 3 -15.65 -90.59 -2.20
N LEU A 4 -15.07 -90.15 -3.33
CA LEU A 4 -15.68 -89.34 -4.40
C LEU A 4 -16.70 -90.21 -5.18
N PRO A 5 -17.62 -89.68 -6.04
CA PRO A 5 -17.19 -88.98 -7.27
C PRO A 5 -18.15 -87.98 -7.98
N LEU A 6 -17.51 -87.29 -8.94
CA LEU A 6 -17.95 -86.85 -10.28
C LEU A 6 -18.91 -85.65 -10.52
N ARG A 7 -18.24 -84.54 -10.88
CA ARG A 7 -18.37 -83.71 -12.12
C ARG A 7 -19.75 -83.22 -12.59
N THR A 8 -19.91 -81.90 -12.60
CA THR A 8 -20.42 -81.17 -13.78
C THR A 8 -19.82 -79.76 -13.87
N LEU A 9 -19.35 -79.39 -15.06
CA LEU A 9 -18.86 -78.06 -15.46
C LEU A 9 -20.04 -77.10 -15.61
N VAL A 10 -19.97 -75.87 -15.08
CA VAL A 10 -20.74 -74.71 -15.58
C VAL A 10 -19.85 -73.47 -15.55
N ALA A 11 -19.90 -72.73 -16.66
CA ALA A 11 -19.05 -71.61 -17.02
C ALA A 11 -19.45 -70.28 -16.35
N VAL A 12 -18.45 -69.41 -16.26
CA VAL A 12 -18.42 -68.04 -15.72
C VAL A 12 -19.23 -67.06 -16.56
N ILE A 13 -20.06 -66.21 -15.94
CA ILE A 13 -20.24 -64.79 -16.29
C ILE A 13 -20.58 -64.01 -15.01
N GLY A 14 -19.62 -63.23 -14.48
CA GLY A 14 -19.85 -62.26 -13.41
C GLY A 14 -20.13 -60.87 -13.99
N GLY A 15 -21.33 -60.33 -13.76
CA GLY A 15 -21.67 -58.96 -14.11
C GLY A 15 -21.10 -57.97 -13.09
N LEU A 16 -20.27 -57.03 -13.54
CA LEU A 16 -19.93 -55.84 -12.77
C LEU A 16 -21.06 -54.81 -12.89
N LEU A 17 -21.65 -54.43 -11.77
CA LEU A 17 -22.47 -53.23 -11.64
C LEU A 17 -21.57 -51.99 -11.65
N ALA A 18 -21.73 -51.12 -12.65
CA ALA A 18 -21.14 -49.79 -12.67
C ALA A 18 -22.09 -48.81 -11.96
N LEU A 19 -21.61 -48.20 -10.87
CA LEU A 19 -22.25 -47.05 -10.22
C LEU A 19 -21.92 -45.80 -11.04
N THR A 20 -22.91 -45.21 -11.70
CA THR A 20 -22.80 -43.91 -12.36
C THR A 20 -22.94 -42.80 -11.31
N GLY A 21 -21.82 -42.16 -10.95
CA GLY A 21 -21.81 -40.91 -10.20
C GLY A 21 -22.04 -39.72 -11.14
N CYS A 22 -23.17 -39.02 -10.97
CA CYS A 22 -23.40 -37.71 -11.57
C CYS A 22 -22.45 -36.70 -10.93
N THR A 23 -21.63 -36.02 -11.75
CA THR A 23 -20.85 -34.85 -11.33
C THR A 23 -21.42 -33.63 -12.03
N ASP A 24 -21.92 -32.69 -11.24
CA ASP A 24 -22.34 -31.36 -11.68
C ASP A 24 -21.14 -30.61 -12.26
N GLY A 25 -21.17 -30.35 -13.56
CA GLY A 25 -20.19 -29.54 -14.25
C GLY A 25 -20.35 -28.06 -13.93
N ARG A 26 -19.47 -27.51 -13.09
CA ARG A 26 -19.13 -26.08 -13.13
C ARG A 26 -18.26 -25.82 -14.37
N PRO A 27 -18.41 -24.68 -15.07
CA PRO A 27 -17.50 -24.32 -16.16
C PRO A 27 -16.08 -24.25 -15.62
N GLY A 28 -15.17 -25.02 -16.25
CA GLY A 28 -13.84 -25.27 -15.77
C GLY A 28 -12.99 -24.00 -15.63
N ALA A 29 -12.36 -23.87 -14.47
CA ALA A 29 -11.09 -23.17 -14.38
C ALA A 29 -10.11 -23.91 -15.30
N THR A 30 -9.70 -23.26 -16.39
CA THR A 30 -8.59 -23.74 -17.22
C THR A 30 -7.37 -23.92 -16.32
N ARG A 31 -6.92 -25.16 -16.16
CA ARG A 31 -5.70 -25.48 -15.44
C ARG A 31 -4.54 -24.73 -16.12
N PRO A 32 -3.65 -24.04 -15.40
CA PRO A 32 -2.48 -23.39 -16.00
C PRO A 32 -1.76 -24.36 -16.93
N GLY A 33 -1.50 -23.94 -18.16
CA GLY A 33 -0.71 -24.74 -19.09
C GLY A 33 0.68 -25.00 -18.52
N PRO A 34 1.33 -26.13 -18.86
CA PRO A 34 2.74 -26.32 -18.53
C PRO A 34 3.56 -25.17 -19.12
N GLY A 35 4.29 -24.42 -18.28
CA GLY A 35 5.20 -23.34 -18.71
C GLY A 35 4.92 -21.93 -18.16
N CYS A 36 3.93 -21.74 -17.28
CA CYS A 36 3.71 -20.43 -16.67
C CYS A 36 4.79 -20.08 -15.64
N PRO A 37 5.26 -18.81 -15.58
CA PRO A 37 6.24 -18.41 -14.58
C PRO A 37 5.73 -18.65 -13.16
N ILE A 38 6.64 -19.08 -12.30
CA ILE A 38 6.46 -19.20 -10.85
C ILE A 38 7.43 -18.23 -10.18
N LEU A 39 7.19 -17.90 -8.91
CA LEU A 39 8.11 -17.03 -8.18
C LEU A 39 9.50 -17.65 -8.12
N ALA A 40 10.53 -16.82 -8.22
CA ALA A 40 11.90 -17.24 -8.02
C ALA A 40 12.07 -17.88 -6.63
N ALA A 41 12.94 -18.88 -6.54
CA ALA A 41 13.39 -19.39 -5.25
C ALA A 41 14.32 -18.33 -4.62
N ASP A 42 13.81 -17.64 -3.60
CA ASP A 42 14.52 -16.55 -2.93
C ASP A 42 14.44 -16.77 -1.41
N PRO A 43 15.58 -16.79 -0.68
CA PRO A 43 15.61 -17.06 0.75
C PRO A 43 15.03 -15.90 1.60
N GLY A 44 14.74 -14.74 1.00
CA GLY A 44 14.09 -13.61 1.67
C GLY A 44 12.60 -13.85 1.98
N TRP A 45 11.98 -14.84 1.36
CA TRP A 45 10.63 -15.27 1.74
C TRP A 45 10.68 -16.09 3.03
N TYR A 46 9.94 -15.65 4.03
CA TYR A 46 9.84 -16.34 5.31
C TYR A 46 8.95 -17.58 5.23
N GLY A 47 9.40 -18.68 5.81
CA GLY A 47 8.64 -19.91 5.93
C GLY A 47 8.13 -20.42 4.58
N ASP A 48 6.83 -20.69 4.48
CA ASP A 48 6.16 -21.18 3.27
C ASP A 48 5.45 -20.08 2.46
N ASN A 49 5.68 -18.79 2.77
CA ASN A 49 5.00 -17.66 2.13
C ASN A 49 5.06 -17.73 0.60
N ARG A 50 6.27 -17.98 0.06
CA ARG A 50 6.49 -18.11 -1.38
C ARG A 50 5.63 -19.21 -1.99
N ASP A 51 5.63 -20.40 -1.38
CA ASP A 51 4.89 -21.55 -1.89
C ASP A 51 3.37 -21.35 -1.85
N ARG A 52 2.88 -20.67 -0.82
CA ARG A 52 1.47 -20.30 -0.68
C ARG A 52 1.04 -19.30 -1.74
N ILE A 53 1.85 -18.28 -2.03
CA ILE A 53 1.59 -17.32 -3.11
C ILE A 53 1.60 -18.06 -4.45
N ASP A 54 2.59 -18.91 -4.69
CA ASP A 54 2.69 -19.74 -5.88
C ASP A 54 1.45 -20.63 -6.09
N ALA A 55 0.93 -21.22 -5.01
CA ALA A 55 -0.27 -22.03 -5.04
C ALA A 55 -1.51 -21.20 -5.41
N MET A 56 -1.66 -19.99 -4.85
CA MET A 56 -2.72 -19.05 -5.22
C MET A 56 -2.62 -18.65 -6.70
N ILE A 57 -1.41 -18.33 -7.19
CA ILE A 57 -1.18 -17.97 -8.59
C ILE A 57 -1.58 -19.11 -9.51
N ARG A 58 -1.19 -20.36 -9.20
CA ARG A 58 -1.62 -21.54 -9.97
C ARG A 58 -3.12 -21.78 -9.94
N GLN A 59 -3.79 -21.44 -8.83
CA GLN A 59 -5.22 -21.67 -8.68
C GLN A 59 -6.07 -20.63 -9.43
N LEU A 60 -5.65 -19.36 -9.41
CA LEU A 60 -6.46 -18.24 -9.90
C LEU A 60 -5.97 -17.69 -11.25
N GLY A 61 -4.71 -17.91 -11.58
CA GLY A 61 -4.08 -17.42 -12.81
C GLY A 61 -4.55 -18.16 -14.05
N THR A 62 -4.46 -17.49 -15.18
CA THR A 62 -4.81 -18.03 -16.51
C THR A 62 -3.60 -18.19 -17.43
N CYS A 63 -2.44 -17.65 -17.02
CA CYS A 63 -1.21 -17.57 -17.81
C CYS A 63 -1.32 -16.72 -19.08
N GLY A 64 -0.28 -15.92 -19.33
CA GLY A 64 -0.22 -15.04 -20.49
C GLY A 64 0.11 -13.61 -20.09
N LYS A 65 -0.52 -12.63 -20.75
CA LYS A 65 -0.30 -11.21 -20.45
C LYS A 65 -1.15 -10.75 -19.27
N ALA A 66 -0.74 -9.65 -18.64
CA ALA A 66 -1.49 -9.02 -17.56
C ALA A 66 -2.97 -8.81 -17.95
N GLY A 67 -3.87 -9.20 -17.04
CA GLY A 67 -5.30 -9.13 -17.25
C GLY A 67 -5.90 -7.76 -16.90
N SER A 68 -7.22 -7.66 -17.01
CA SER A 68 -8.02 -6.56 -16.49
C SER A 68 -9.14 -7.13 -15.62
N VAL A 69 -9.34 -6.58 -14.44
CA VAL A 69 -10.44 -6.97 -13.55
C VAL A 69 -11.81 -6.75 -14.19
N THR A 70 -11.93 -5.79 -15.13
CA THR A 70 -13.15 -5.58 -15.92
C THR A 70 -13.50 -6.78 -16.81
N ASN A 71 -12.50 -7.59 -17.14
CA ASN A 71 -12.64 -8.80 -17.97
C ASN A 71 -12.61 -10.07 -17.10
N GLY A 72 -12.74 -9.95 -15.79
CA GLY A 72 -12.75 -11.08 -14.85
C GLY A 72 -11.38 -11.56 -14.39
N ALA A 73 -10.29 -10.84 -14.69
CA ALA A 73 -8.97 -11.18 -14.16
C ALA A 73 -8.94 -11.04 -12.63
N PRO A 74 -8.23 -11.93 -11.90
CA PRO A 74 -8.02 -11.74 -10.47
C PRO A 74 -7.20 -10.46 -10.22
N LEU A 75 -7.69 -9.60 -9.33
CA LEU A 75 -7.04 -8.35 -8.96
C LEU A 75 -6.02 -8.59 -7.85
N ALA A 76 -4.83 -8.01 -7.99
CA ALA A 76 -3.79 -7.93 -6.97
C ALA A 76 -3.45 -6.47 -6.69
N LEU A 77 -3.46 -6.09 -5.42
CA LEU A 77 -3.19 -4.72 -4.96
C LEU A 77 -1.93 -4.68 -4.10
N PHE A 78 -1.11 -3.67 -4.34
CA PHE A 78 0.12 -3.42 -3.61
C PHE A 78 0.10 -2.00 -3.06
N ASP A 79 0.46 -1.83 -1.79
CA ASP A 79 1.05 -0.58 -1.35
C ASP A 79 2.44 -0.38 -2.01
N TRP A 80 3.00 0.81 -1.90
CA TRP A 80 4.27 1.17 -2.50
C TRP A 80 5.41 1.30 -1.49
N ASP A 81 5.34 2.31 -0.64
CA ASP A 81 6.41 2.69 0.28
C ASP A 81 6.59 1.61 1.33
N ASN A 82 7.82 1.20 1.62
CA ASN A 82 8.12 0.06 2.50
C ASN A 82 7.51 -1.32 2.14
N THR A 83 6.67 -1.40 1.09
CA THR A 83 6.07 -2.63 0.55
C THR A 83 6.72 -3.09 -0.75
N MET A 84 6.82 -2.24 -1.77
CA MET A 84 7.49 -2.51 -3.06
C MET A 84 8.96 -2.08 -3.03
N VAL A 85 9.26 -1.11 -2.19
CA VAL A 85 10.58 -0.56 -1.94
C VAL A 85 10.87 -0.56 -0.45
N ARG A 86 12.14 -0.52 -0.04
CA ARG A 86 12.56 -0.10 1.29
C ARG A 86 12.64 1.42 1.34
N ASN A 87 12.14 1.99 2.45
CA ASN A 87 11.94 3.41 2.68
C ASN A 87 10.82 3.99 1.80
N ASP A 88 10.78 5.31 1.65
CA ASP A 88 9.58 6.04 1.26
C ASP A 88 9.91 7.08 0.17
N ILE A 89 9.19 7.00 -0.95
CA ILE A 89 9.38 7.84 -2.14
C ILE A 89 8.79 9.24 -1.96
N GLY A 90 7.76 9.36 -1.11
CA GLY A 90 7.17 10.64 -0.71
C GLY A 90 8.20 11.45 0.08
N ASN A 91 8.81 10.84 1.09
CA ASN A 91 9.93 11.39 1.86
C ASN A 91 11.10 11.77 0.94
N ALA A 92 11.54 10.83 0.09
CA ALA A 92 12.66 11.06 -0.83
C ALA A 92 12.43 12.29 -1.72
N THR A 93 11.22 12.44 -2.27
CA THR A 93 10.87 13.56 -3.14
C THR A 93 10.70 14.85 -2.36
N PHE A 94 10.01 14.83 -1.21
CA PHE A 94 9.82 15.99 -0.36
C PHE A 94 11.17 16.58 0.09
N PHE A 95 12.06 15.76 0.62
CA PHE A 95 13.39 16.19 1.06
C PHE A 95 14.23 16.75 -0.08
N TRP A 96 14.17 16.13 -1.26
CA TRP A 96 14.81 16.67 -2.45
C TRP A 96 14.25 18.04 -2.82
N MET A 97 12.93 18.21 -2.82
CA MET A 97 12.28 19.50 -3.11
C MET A 97 12.69 20.58 -2.12
N VAL A 98 12.78 20.27 -0.82
CA VAL A 98 13.25 21.21 0.21
C VAL A 98 14.71 21.60 -0.04
N ARG A 99 15.62 20.65 -0.28
CA ARG A 99 17.03 20.97 -0.58
C ARG A 99 17.22 21.76 -1.87
N ASN A 100 16.33 21.57 -2.85
CA ASN A 100 16.42 22.19 -4.18
C ASN A 100 15.48 23.39 -4.37
N SER A 101 14.95 23.96 -3.29
CA SER A 101 14.11 25.18 -3.32
C SER A 101 12.92 25.04 -4.27
N LYS A 102 12.17 23.93 -4.16
CA LYS A 102 10.99 23.62 -4.99
C LYS A 102 9.65 23.73 -4.26
N ILE A 103 9.66 24.11 -3.00
CA ILE A 103 8.44 24.51 -2.29
C ILE A 103 8.13 25.96 -2.64
N ARG A 104 6.93 26.24 -3.15
CA ARG A 104 6.49 27.61 -3.50
C ARG A 104 5.87 28.30 -2.29
N GLN A 105 6.06 29.61 -2.20
CA GLN A 105 5.32 30.44 -1.24
C GLN A 105 3.82 30.36 -1.56
N PRO A 106 2.94 30.03 -0.60
CA PRO A 106 1.50 30.00 -0.84
C PRO A 106 0.96 31.36 -1.29
N ALA A 107 -0.21 31.34 -1.94
CA ALA A 107 -0.91 32.54 -2.35
C ALA A 107 -1.10 33.49 -1.16
N ASN A 108 -0.90 34.79 -1.39
CA ASN A 108 -1.00 35.83 -0.36
C ASN A 108 -0.09 35.60 0.88
N ARG A 109 0.93 34.73 0.78
CA ARG A 109 1.75 34.29 1.92
C ARG A 109 0.94 33.61 3.04
N ASP A 110 -0.24 33.09 2.70
CA ASP A 110 -1.16 32.49 3.65
C ASP A 110 -0.99 30.97 3.71
N TRP A 111 -0.25 30.51 4.71
CA TRP A 111 0.00 29.08 4.94
C TRP A 111 -1.26 28.28 5.30
N THR A 112 -2.32 28.92 5.80
CA THR A 112 -3.59 28.23 6.10
C THR A 112 -4.25 27.67 4.83
N THR A 113 -3.90 28.21 3.66
CA THR A 113 -4.42 27.73 2.36
C THR A 113 -3.72 26.46 1.86
N THR A 114 -2.61 26.05 2.47
CA THR A 114 -1.86 24.87 2.03
C THR A 114 -2.51 23.55 2.47
N SER A 115 -3.26 23.55 3.57
CA SER A 115 -4.07 22.40 3.99
C SER A 115 -5.17 22.82 4.96
N ALA A 116 -6.37 22.28 4.75
CA ALA A 116 -7.50 22.46 5.67
C ALA A 116 -7.25 21.84 7.06
N TYR A 117 -6.26 20.95 7.17
CA TYR A 117 -5.90 20.30 8.43
C TYR A 117 -4.76 20.99 9.16
N LEU A 118 -4.08 21.96 8.53
CA LEU A 118 -2.98 22.69 9.16
C LEU A 118 -3.52 23.56 10.29
N THR A 119 -2.95 23.43 11.48
CA THR A 119 -3.41 24.19 12.65
C THR A 119 -3.00 25.66 12.50
N PRO A 120 -3.76 26.60 13.10
CA PRO A 120 -3.39 28.02 13.08
C PRO A 120 -1.98 28.29 13.63
N ARG A 121 -1.54 27.51 14.63
CA ARG A 121 -0.19 27.62 15.20
C ARG A 121 0.88 27.20 14.20
N ALA A 122 0.67 26.11 13.48
CA ALA A 122 1.62 25.67 12.47
C ALA A 122 1.68 26.60 11.26
N ALA A 123 0.53 27.10 10.80
CA ALA A 123 0.49 28.13 9.76
C ALA A 123 1.26 29.39 10.19
N ALA A 124 1.12 29.84 11.44
CA ALA A 124 1.88 30.98 11.97
C ALA A 124 3.39 30.70 12.05
N SER A 125 3.81 29.51 12.48
CA SER A 125 5.24 29.12 12.52
C SER A 125 5.85 29.08 11.12
N LEU A 126 5.14 28.53 10.14
CA LEU A 126 5.57 28.52 8.73
C LEU A 126 5.63 29.94 8.16
N ALA A 127 4.64 30.79 8.45
CA ALA A 127 4.68 32.20 8.04
C ALA A 127 5.88 32.94 8.64
N ALA A 128 6.19 32.72 9.92
CA ALA A 128 7.35 33.31 10.57
C ALA A 128 8.68 32.81 9.98
N ALA A 129 8.78 31.52 9.65
CA ALA A 129 9.99 30.92 9.13
C ALA A 129 10.22 31.24 7.64
N CYS A 130 9.15 31.32 6.84
CA CYS A 130 9.22 31.32 5.38
C CYS A 130 8.54 32.53 4.69
N GLY A 131 7.62 33.23 5.36
CA GLY A 131 6.66 34.16 4.73
C GLY A 131 7.29 35.35 4.00
N GLU A 132 8.41 35.86 4.49
CA GLU A 132 9.09 37.02 3.88
C GLU A 132 10.24 36.62 2.93
N LEU A 133 10.47 35.32 2.71
CA LEU A 133 11.62 34.83 1.94
C LEU A 133 11.41 34.79 0.43
N ALA A 134 10.16 34.85 -0.03
CA ALA A 134 9.81 34.87 -1.45
C ALA A 134 8.43 35.50 -1.66
N ASP A 135 8.21 36.05 -2.85
CA ASP A 135 6.89 36.53 -3.29
C ASP A 135 5.90 35.36 -3.48
N PRO A 136 4.59 35.59 -3.31
CA PRO A 136 3.57 34.56 -3.55
C PRO A 136 3.76 33.84 -4.90
N GLY A 137 3.69 32.51 -4.86
CA GLY A 137 3.88 31.66 -6.03
C GLY A 137 5.35 31.48 -6.43
N GLN A 138 6.32 32.23 -5.91
CA GLN A 138 7.73 32.01 -6.20
C GLN A 138 8.32 30.90 -5.31
N PRO A 139 9.33 30.16 -5.77
CA PRO A 139 10.00 29.17 -4.94
C PRO A 139 10.70 29.79 -3.73
N LEU A 140 10.52 29.19 -2.57
CA LEU A 140 11.21 29.55 -1.33
C LEU A 140 12.68 29.10 -1.40
N PRO A 141 13.65 29.89 -0.89
CA PRO A 141 15.07 29.55 -0.93
C PRO A 141 15.46 28.52 0.14
N THR A 142 14.69 27.44 0.31
CA THR A 142 14.88 26.43 1.37
C THR A 142 16.21 25.68 1.26
N GLY A 143 16.83 25.64 0.08
CA GLY A 143 18.18 25.07 -0.08
C GLY A 143 19.29 25.92 0.56
N ALA A 144 19.06 27.22 0.77
CA ALA A 144 20.00 28.14 1.39
C ALA A 144 19.53 28.69 2.75
N ASN A 145 18.23 28.56 3.06
CA ASN A 145 17.64 29.01 4.32
C ASN A 145 17.24 27.82 5.19
N ALA A 146 18.12 27.48 6.14
CA ALA A 146 17.90 26.36 7.05
C ALA A 146 16.69 26.58 7.98
N GLY A 147 16.36 27.82 8.36
CA GLY A 147 15.22 28.09 9.25
C GLY A 147 13.87 27.71 8.63
N CYS A 148 13.65 28.08 7.36
CA CYS A 148 12.46 27.68 6.62
C CYS A 148 12.46 26.18 6.29
N ALA A 149 13.62 25.63 5.88
CA ALA A 149 13.75 24.20 5.62
C ALA A 149 13.43 23.34 6.85
N ASP A 150 13.95 23.71 8.02
CA ASP A 150 13.72 22.98 9.27
C ASP A 150 12.25 23.02 9.69
N GLU A 151 11.56 24.14 9.48
CA GLU A 151 10.15 24.26 9.84
C GLU A 151 9.29 23.37 8.95
N LEU A 152 9.55 23.37 7.63
CA LEU A 152 8.89 22.47 6.68
C LEU A 152 9.14 21.00 7.01
N VAL A 153 10.40 20.63 7.29
CA VAL A 153 10.76 19.25 7.64
C VAL A 153 10.13 18.81 8.96
N SER A 154 10.09 19.69 9.97
CA SER A 154 9.44 19.38 11.24
C SER A 154 7.94 19.16 11.06
N VAL A 155 7.26 20.08 10.38
CA VAL A 155 5.81 19.96 10.13
C VAL A 155 5.49 18.68 9.37
N TYR A 156 6.27 18.34 8.34
CA TYR A 156 6.05 17.14 7.54
C TYR A 156 6.37 15.85 8.33
N THR A 157 7.59 15.73 8.86
CA THR A 157 8.11 14.47 9.42
C THR A 157 7.58 14.20 10.82
N ASN A 158 7.54 15.24 11.66
CA ASN A 158 7.19 15.10 13.07
C ASN A 158 5.71 15.37 13.32
N ARG A 159 4.99 15.93 12.33
CA ARG A 159 3.61 16.44 12.51
C ARG A 159 3.53 17.51 13.60
N GLU A 160 4.62 18.23 13.79
CA GLU A 160 4.79 19.30 14.78
C GLU A 160 5.63 20.44 14.21
N THR A 161 5.36 21.66 14.64
CA THR A 161 6.28 22.79 14.44
C THR A 161 7.61 22.55 15.14
N ARG A 162 8.67 23.30 14.81
CA ARG A 162 9.95 23.18 15.53
C ARG A 162 9.85 23.51 17.03
N SER A 163 8.84 24.27 17.41
CA SER A 163 8.51 24.56 18.81
C SER A 163 7.70 23.47 19.52
N GLY A 164 7.38 22.35 18.86
CA GLY A 164 6.62 21.23 19.45
C GLY A 164 5.09 21.42 19.45
N ALA A 165 4.57 22.46 18.78
CA ALA A 165 3.13 22.59 18.61
C ALA A 165 2.62 21.64 17.52
N THR A 166 1.52 20.92 17.78
CA THR A 166 0.85 20.02 16.82
C THR A 166 0.56 20.73 15.50
N ALA A 167 0.97 20.10 14.39
CA ALA A 167 0.85 20.70 13.07
C ALA A 167 -0.51 20.52 12.42
N PHE A 168 -1.16 19.38 12.68
CA PHE A 168 -2.41 19.01 12.02
C PHE A 168 -3.51 18.65 13.01
N GLY A 169 -4.76 18.93 12.65
CA GLY A 169 -5.94 18.57 13.43
C GLY A 169 -7.23 18.54 12.62
N ASN A 170 -8.32 18.14 13.26
CA ASN A 170 -9.67 18.10 12.66
C ASN A 170 -9.79 17.19 11.42
N PHE A 171 -9.20 16.00 11.46
CA PHE A 171 -9.30 15.01 10.39
C PHE A 171 -9.78 13.67 10.92
N ASN A 172 -10.31 12.84 10.02
CA ASN A 172 -10.63 11.45 10.30
C ASN A 172 -9.36 10.60 10.12
N HIS A 173 -8.86 10.01 11.21
CA HIS A 173 -7.61 9.24 11.25
C HIS A 173 -7.67 7.92 10.47
N ARG A 174 -8.87 7.50 10.07
CA ARG A 174 -9.10 6.35 9.19
C ARG A 174 -9.05 6.68 7.70
N ARG A 175 -9.08 7.96 7.33
CA ARG A 175 -9.23 8.42 5.92
C ARG A 175 -8.21 9.45 5.49
N MET A 176 -7.37 9.90 6.43
CA MET A 176 -6.42 10.98 6.25
C MET A 176 -5.15 10.74 7.05
N GLN A 177 -4.01 10.80 6.37
CA GLN A 177 -2.69 11.01 6.97
C GLN A 177 -2.24 12.40 6.54
N PRO A 178 -2.36 13.43 7.41
CA PRO A 178 -2.32 14.82 6.99
C PRO A 178 -0.92 15.28 6.52
N SER A 179 0.16 14.67 6.99
CA SER A 179 1.52 14.93 6.49
C SER A 179 1.67 14.61 5.01
N ASP A 180 1.14 13.46 4.60
CA ASP A 180 1.27 12.93 3.24
C ASP A 180 0.35 13.70 2.29
N ALA A 181 -0.86 14.00 2.78
CA ALA A 181 -1.77 14.92 2.10
C ALA A 181 -1.10 16.29 1.89
N TRP A 182 -0.50 16.86 2.94
CA TRP A 182 0.15 18.16 2.86
C TRP A 182 1.35 18.15 1.89
N ALA A 183 2.17 17.10 1.89
CA ALA A 183 3.25 16.96 0.91
C ALA A 183 2.74 16.99 -0.54
N ALA A 184 1.61 16.33 -0.82
CA ALA A 184 0.97 16.41 -2.14
C ALA A 184 0.39 17.81 -2.42
N GLN A 185 -0.14 18.50 -1.41
CA GLN A 185 -0.67 19.87 -1.54
C GLN A 185 0.43 20.92 -1.76
N LEU A 186 1.64 20.70 -1.23
CA LEU A 186 2.81 21.56 -1.46
C LEU A 186 3.37 21.47 -2.89
N LEU A 187 2.87 20.54 -3.72
CA LEU A 187 3.12 20.52 -5.16
C LEU A 187 2.35 21.63 -5.91
N ALA A 188 1.46 22.36 -5.22
CA ALA A 188 0.65 23.40 -5.83
C ALA A 188 1.48 24.46 -6.55
N GLY A 189 1.02 24.85 -7.74
CA GLY A 189 1.70 25.82 -8.60
C GLY A 189 2.78 25.23 -9.52
N TRP A 190 2.95 23.90 -9.52
CA TRP A 190 3.75 23.18 -10.51
C TRP A 190 2.86 22.39 -11.46
N SER A 191 3.32 22.20 -12.70
CA SER A 191 2.71 21.24 -13.63
C SER A 191 3.06 19.80 -13.25
N GLU A 192 2.25 18.82 -13.68
CA GLU A 192 2.57 17.40 -13.46
C GLU A 192 3.94 17.03 -14.04
N THR A 193 4.29 17.58 -15.20
CA THR A 193 5.59 17.33 -15.85
C THR A 193 6.76 17.79 -14.99
N GLU A 194 6.66 18.97 -14.36
CA GLU A 194 7.70 19.47 -13.45
C GLU A 194 7.81 18.62 -12.19
N VAL A 195 6.67 18.24 -11.59
CA VAL A 195 6.64 17.34 -10.42
C VAL A 195 7.28 16.00 -10.74
N THR A 196 6.97 15.40 -11.89
CA THR A 196 7.61 14.16 -12.35
C THR A 196 9.12 14.37 -12.53
N GLY A 197 9.56 15.53 -13.02
CA GLY A 197 10.98 15.89 -13.09
C GLY A 197 11.66 15.93 -11.71
N PHE A 198 11.01 16.49 -10.69
CA PHE A 198 11.52 16.51 -9.32
C PHE A 198 11.63 15.10 -8.74
N ALA A 199 10.57 14.30 -8.92
CA ALA A 199 10.53 12.92 -8.48
C ALA A 199 11.61 12.07 -9.18
N ALA A 200 11.88 12.30 -10.47
CA ALA A 200 12.94 11.60 -11.20
C ALA A 200 14.33 11.94 -10.67
N ALA A 201 14.61 13.22 -10.39
CA ALA A 201 15.87 13.63 -9.80
C ALA A 201 16.07 13.05 -8.39
N ALA A 202 15.04 13.15 -7.53
CA ALA A 202 15.04 12.56 -6.20
C ALA A 202 15.25 11.05 -6.24
N ARG A 203 14.55 10.36 -7.16
CA ARG A 203 14.68 8.92 -7.38
C ARG A 203 16.10 8.52 -7.75
N GLN A 204 16.70 9.22 -8.72
CA GLN A 204 18.07 8.92 -9.15
C GLN A 204 19.04 9.05 -7.96
N GLU A 205 18.99 10.16 -7.22
CA GLU A 205 19.87 10.39 -6.07
C GLU A 205 19.73 9.30 -5.00
N ASN A 206 18.50 8.91 -4.68
CA ASN A 206 18.23 7.89 -3.64
C ASN A 206 18.59 6.47 -4.07
N LEU A 207 18.48 6.14 -5.36
CA LEU A 207 18.90 4.83 -5.89
C LEU A 207 20.43 4.72 -5.98
N ASP A 208 21.11 5.80 -6.32
CA ASP A 208 22.57 5.83 -6.42
C ASP A 208 23.25 5.85 -5.04
N ALA A 209 22.66 6.53 -4.06
CA ALA A 209 23.18 6.59 -2.70
C ALA A 209 23.19 5.20 -2.04
N PRO A 210 24.25 4.78 -1.32
CA PRO A 210 24.34 3.46 -0.71
C PRO A 210 23.23 3.22 0.34
N GLU A 211 22.93 1.95 0.62
CA GLU A 211 22.01 1.64 1.72
C GLU A 211 22.51 2.23 3.04
N LYS A 212 21.58 2.74 3.85
CA LYS A 212 21.83 3.51 5.09
C LYS A 212 22.41 4.90 4.87
N ALA A 213 22.47 5.41 3.64
CA ALA A 213 22.85 6.79 3.41
C ALA A 213 21.87 7.76 4.08
N GLU A 214 22.41 8.87 4.57
CA GLU A 214 21.63 10.00 5.08
C GLU A 214 21.88 11.22 4.20
N GLN A 215 20.91 12.12 4.16
CA GLN A 215 20.97 13.42 3.49
C GLN A 215 20.70 14.52 4.52
N THR A 216 21.42 15.64 4.43
CA THR A 216 21.16 16.81 5.28
C THR A 216 20.10 17.69 4.62
N VAL A 217 18.98 17.91 5.30
CA VAL A 217 17.87 18.77 4.86
C VAL A 217 17.65 19.84 5.93
N GLY A 218 17.95 21.10 5.58
CA GLY A 218 18.11 22.15 6.57
C GLY A 218 19.27 21.81 7.51
N THR A 219 19.01 21.66 8.79
CA THR A 219 19.95 21.21 9.82
C THR A 219 19.74 19.76 10.25
N SER A 220 18.70 19.08 9.74
CA SER A 220 18.36 17.71 10.13
C SER A 220 18.98 16.67 9.19
N HIS A 221 19.23 15.47 9.71
CA HIS A 221 19.62 14.31 8.93
C HIS A 221 18.38 13.46 8.62
N GLN A 222 18.17 13.17 7.35
CA GLN A 222 17.05 12.39 6.83
C GLN A 222 17.55 11.18 6.04
N ILE A 223 16.71 10.17 5.89
CA ILE A 223 17.02 9.01 5.05
C ILE A 223 17.30 9.47 3.61
N GLY A 224 18.47 9.10 3.08
CA GLY A 224 18.96 9.50 1.75
C GLY A 224 19.00 8.38 0.72
N TRP A 225 18.25 7.29 0.93
CA TRP A 225 18.27 6.14 0.04
C TRP A 225 16.92 5.43 -0.05
N VAL A 226 16.67 4.78 -1.18
CA VAL A 226 15.50 3.91 -1.43
C VAL A 226 15.97 2.69 -2.23
N ARG A 227 15.39 1.50 -2.00
CA ARG A 227 15.70 0.29 -2.79
C ARG A 227 14.47 -0.49 -3.13
N TYR A 228 14.37 -0.98 -4.36
CA TYR A 228 13.31 -1.95 -4.70
C TYR A 228 13.60 -3.30 -4.06
N TYR A 229 12.55 -3.95 -3.56
CA TYR A 229 12.66 -5.35 -3.20
C TYR A 229 12.62 -6.21 -4.47
N ALA A 230 13.68 -6.99 -4.69
CA ALA A 230 13.75 -7.89 -5.85
C ALA A 230 12.61 -8.92 -5.84
N GLN A 231 12.24 -9.39 -4.65
CA GLN A 231 11.16 -10.34 -4.41
C GLN A 231 9.79 -9.77 -4.82
N MET A 232 9.55 -8.49 -4.53
CA MET A 232 8.28 -7.84 -4.87
C MET A 232 8.21 -7.51 -6.37
N ARG A 233 9.35 -7.17 -6.98
CA ARG A 233 9.46 -7.05 -8.45
C ARG A 233 9.16 -8.38 -9.14
N ASP A 234 9.74 -9.47 -8.65
CA ASP A 234 9.48 -10.82 -9.16
C ASP A 234 8.01 -11.21 -8.98
N LEU A 235 7.41 -10.88 -7.83
CA LEU A 235 5.99 -11.12 -7.57
C LEU A 235 5.07 -10.37 -8.54
N VAL A 236 5.31 -9.08 -8.77
CA VAL A 236 4.55 -8.29 -9.76
C VAL A 236 4.66 -8.91 -11.15
N ALA A 237 5.89 -9.20 -11.60
CA ALA A 237 6.12 -9.79 -12.91
C ALA A 237 5.44 -11.17 -13.05
N THR A 238 5.52 -12.00 -12.01
CA THR A 238 4.90 -13.33 -11.99
C THR A 238 3.38 -13.23 -12.02
N LEU A 239 2.77 -12.35 -11.23
CA LEU A 239 1.31 -12.13 -11.25
C LEU A 239 0.84 -11.64 -12.62
N GLN A 240 1.53 -10.67 -13.21
CA GLN A 240 1.23 -10.16 -14.55
C GLN A 240 1.33 -11.27 -15.60
N ALA A 241 2.41 -12.06 -15.57
CA ALA A 241 2.60 -13.20 -16.48
C ALA A 241 1.61 -14.35 -16.26
N ASN A 242 0.90 -14.34 -15.13
CA ASN A 242 -0.17 -15.28 -14.80
C ASN A 242 -1.58 -14.71 -15.02
N GLY A 243 -1.69 -13.54 -15.67
CA GLY A 243 -2.96 -12.97 -16.08
C GLY A 243 -3.71 -12.20 -15.00
N PHE A 244 -3.05 -11.84 -13.90
CA PHE A 244 -3.64 -10.97 -12.88
C PHE A 244 -3.73 -9.52 -13.39
N ASP A 245 -4.72 -8.80 -12.89
CA ASP A 245 -4.71 -7.34 -12.92
C ASP A 245 -3.92 -6.84 -11.70
N VAL A 246 -2.71 -6.32 -11.94
CA VAL A 246 -1.81 -5.86 -10.87
C VAL A 246 -1.84 -4.33 -10.80
N ARG A 247 -2.16 -3.79 -9.62
CA ARG A 247 -2.30 -2.34 -9.38
C ARG A 247 -1.64 -1.89 -8.09
N VAL A 248 -1.34 -0.60 -8.00
CA VAL A 248 -0.78 0.06 -6.81
C VAL A 248 -1.82 0.99 -6.19
N VAL A 249 -1.88 1.00 -4.86
CA VAL A 249 -2.65 1.96 -4.05
C VAL A 249 -1.77 2.50 -2.91
N SER A 250 -1.31 3.75 -3.02
CA SER A 250 -0.27 4.32 -2.15
C SER A 250 -0.67 5.68 -1.57
N ALA A 251 -0.24 5.96 -0.34
CA ALA A 251 -0.40 7.27 0.30
C ALA A 251 0.61 8.32 -0.20
N SER A 252 1.50 7.99 -1.14
CA SER A 252 2.34 8.95 -1.85
C SER A 252 1.57 9.70 -2.95
N ALA A 253 2.03 10.90 -3.31
CA ALA A 253 1.41 11.70 -4.38
C ALA A 253 1.40 10.93 -5.71
N GLU A 254 0.26 10.91 -6.40
CA GLU A 254 0.01 10.05 -7.55
C GLU A 254 1.04 10.21 -8.69
N PRO A 255 1.47 11.43 -9.09
CA PRO A 255 2.50 11.59 -10.12
C PRO A 255 3.85 10.98 -9.73
N ILE A 256 4.18 10.99 -8.43
CA ILE A 256 5.44 10.45 -7.89
C ILE A 256 5.39 8.92 -7.93
N VAL A 257 4.35 8.30 -7.37
CA VAL A 257 4.25 6.83 -7.36
C VAL A 257 4.10 6.24 -8.77
N ARG A 258 3.43 6.94 -9.70
CA ARG A 258 3.37 6.54 -11.12
C ARG A 258 4.74 6.40 -11.75
N LEU A 259 5.62 7.38 -11.51
CA LEU A 259 7.00 7.35 -12.02
C LEU A 259 7.75 6.13 -11.48
N TRP A 260 7.66 5.87 -10.17
CA TRP A 260 8.35 4.76 -9.53
C TRP A 260 7.81 3.38 -9.94
N ALA A 261 6.49 3.28 -10.16
CA ALA A 261 5.79 2.06 -10.57
C ALA A 261 6.07 1.64 -12.02
N ALA A 262 6.39 2.59 -12.90
CA ALA A 262 6.75 2.29 -14.28
C ALA A 262 7.98 1.36 -14.38
N ASP A 263 8.95 1.51 -13.47
CA ASP A 263 10.18 0.69 -13.42
C ASP A 263 9.94 -0.76 -13.02
N VAL A 264 8.75 -1.10 -12.52
CA VAL A 264 8.34 -2.48 -12.23
C VAL A 264 7.25 -2.97 -13.17
N GLY A 265 7.02 -2.25 -14.29
CA GLY A 265 6.09 -2.65 -15.33
C GLY A 265 4.61 -2.41 -14.99
N ILE A 266 4.30 -1.54 -14.02
CA ILE A 266 2.91 -1.16 -13.72
C ILE A 266 2.60 0.16 -14.41
N ALA A 267 1.61 0.14 -15.32
CA ALA A 267 1.20 1.30 -16.09
C ALA A 267 0.49 2.36 -15.21
N ALA A 268 0.55 3.63 -15.62
CA ALA A 268 0.06 4.77 -14.84
C ALA A 268 -1.46 4.72 -14.53
N ASP A 269 -2.25 4.08 -15.40
CA ASP A 269 -3.70 3.83 -15.22
C ASP A 269 -4.01 2.74 -14.19
N ARG A 270 -2.98 2.04 -13.71
CA ARG A 270 -3.03 1.02 -12.64
C ARG A 270 -2.41 1.50 -11.34
N VAL A 271 -2.15 2.80 -11.21
CA VAL A 271 -1.55 3.41 -10.01
C VAL A 271 -2.51 4.44 -9.45
N MET A 272 -2.88 4.26 -8.19
CA MET A 272 -3.73 5.15 -7.41
C MET A 272 -2.88 5.78 -6.30
N GLY A 273 -2.81 7.10 -6.27
CA GLY A 273 -2.07 7.85 -5.25
C GLY A 273 -2.88 9.01 -4.65
N VAL A 274 -2.23 9.85 -3.84
CA VAL A 274 -2.82 11.10 -3.38
C VAL A 274 -2.98 12.04 -4.57
N ARG A 275 -4.20 12.53 -4.77
CA ARG A 275 -4.54 13.42 -5.87
C ARG A 275 -4.94 14.78 -5.32
N THR A 276 -4.42 15.83 -5.95
CA THR A 276 -4.98 17.17 -5.86
C THR A 276 -5.73 17.52 -7.14
N VAL A 277 -6.57 18.54 -7.08
CA VAL A 277 -7.26 19.07 -8.24
C VAL A 277 -6.30 19.89 -9.09
N TYR A 278 -6.54 19.87 -10.39
CA TYR A 278 -5.77 20.59 -11.40
C TYR A 278 -6.51 21.86 -11.80
N ASP A 279 -5.77 22.93 -12.06
CA ASP A 279 -6.21 24.10 -12.80
C ASP A 279 -5.42 24.13 -14.11
N GLY A 280 -6.06 23.74 -15.22
CA GLY A 280 -5.34 23.38 -16.43
C GLY A 280 -4.40 22.18 -16.21
N ASP A 281 -3.10 22.38 -16.45
CA ASP A 281 -2.03 21.40 -16.23
C ASP A 281 -1.32 21.58 -14.87
N VAL A 282 -1.71 22.58 -14.09
CA VAL A 282 -1.08 22.95 -12.81
C VAL A 282 -1.80 22.30 -11.64
N LEU A 283 -1.05 21.71 -10.72
CA LEU A 283 -1.58 21.15 -9.48
C LEU A 283 -2.01 22.28 -8.54
N THR A 284 -3.10 22.08 -7.81
CA THR A 284 -3.58 22.98 -6.74
C THR A 284 -3.38 22.35 -5.36
N ALA A 285 -3.60 23.14 -4.30
CA ALA A 285 -3.58 22.63 -2.93
C ALA A 285 -4.88 21.92 -2.51
N ARG A 286 -5.89 21.82 -3.39
CA ARG A 286 -7.17 21.19 -3.05
C ARG A 286 -7.10 19.69 -3.29
N LEU A 287 -7.27 18.88 -2.24
CA LEU A 287 -7.33 17.43 -2.36
C LEU A 287 -8.53 16.98 -3.21
N ALA A 288 -8.34 15.94 -4.01
CA ALA A 288 -9.44 15.21 -4.62
C ALA A 288 -10.24 14.46 -3.55
N THR A 289 -11.54 14.30 -3.78
CA THR A 289 -12.44 13.61 -2.84
C THR A 289 -12.52 12.12 -3.13
N CYS A 290 -12.82 11.32 -2.12
CA CYS A 290 -13.27 9.94 -2.25
C CYS A 290 -14.51 9.76 -1.38
N GLY A 291 -15.53 9.10 -1.90
CA GLY A 291 -16.78 8.85 -1.19
C GLY A 291 -17.52 10.10 -0.74
N GLY A 292 -17.39 11.18 -1.52
CA GLY A 292 -18.04 12.47 -1.28
C GLY A 292 -17.29 13.42 -0.34
N GLU A 293 -16.12 13.05 0.18
CA GLU A 293 -15.35 13.88 1.10
C GLU A 293 -13.83 13.88 0.78
N PRO A 294 -13.05 14.87 1.25
CA PRO A 294 -11.59 14.83 1.14
C PRO A 294 -11.03 13.60 1.85
N SER A 295 -10.39 12.71 1.09
CA SER A 295 -9.74 11.51 1.60
C SER A 295 -8.57 11.15 0.68
N ILE A 296 -7.50 10.69 1.30
CA ILE A 296 -6.33 10.16 0.59
C ILE A 296 -6.34 8.63 0.65
N PRO A 297 -5.66 7.91 -0.25
CA PRO A 297 -5.42 6.46 -0.14
C PRO A 297 -4.57 6.09 1.09
N TYR A 298 -5.14 6.28 2.27
CA TYR A 298 -4.66 5.83 3.56
C TYR A 298 -5.82 5.10 4.24
N ASN A 299 -5.57 3.87 4.66
CA ASN A 299 -6.49 3.00 5.36
C ASN A 299 -7.86 2.85 4.66
N GLU A 300 -8.97 3.36 5.22
CA GLU A 300 -10.29 3.31 4.59
C GLU A 300 -10.30 4.05 3.26
N GLY A 301 -9.48 5.08 3.12
CA GLY A 301 -9.29 5.79 1.87
C GLY A 301 -8.65 4.93 0.77
N LYS A 302 -7.81 3.93 1.11
CA LYS A 302 -7.29 2.97 0.11
C LYS A 302 -8.41 2.13 -0.47
N ARG A 303 -9.27 1.56 0.40
CA ARG A 303 -10.48 0.85 -0.03
C ARG A 303 -11.37 1.76 -0.87
N CYS A 304 -11.63 2.98 -0.41
CA CYS A 304 -12.45 3.95 -1.13
C CYS A 304 -11.92 4.19 -2.55
N ARG A 305 -10.61 4.42 -2.70
CA ARG A 305 -10.00 4.67 -4.01
C ARG A 305 -10.10 3.48 -4.95
N VAL A 306 -9.88 2.27 -4.43
CA VAL A 306 -10.08 1.04 -5.20
C VAL A 306 -11.54 0.92 -5.64
N ASN A 307 -12.49 1.11 -4.72
CA ASN A 307 -13.90 0.97 -5.00
C ASN A 307 -14.41 1.97 -6.03
N GLU A 308 -14.00 3.23 -5.97
CA GLU A 308 -14.33 4.25 -6.99
C GLU A 308 -13.68 3.94 -8.33
N GLN A 309 -12.35 3.83 -8.36
CA GLN A 309 -11.59 3.84 -9.62
C GLN A 309 -11.55 2.48 -10.33
N VAL A 310 -11.63 1.39 -9.57
CA VAL A 310 -11.58 0.03 -10.13
C VAL A 310 -12.98 -0.53 -10.32
N PHE A 311 -13.88 -0.29 -9.37
CA PHE A 311 -15.20 -0.90 -9.35
C PHE A 311 -16.36 0.06 -9.63
N GLY A 312 -16.11 1.36 -9.83
CA GLY A 312 -17.13 2.35 -10.16
C GLY A 312 -18.18 2.55 -9.08
N VAL A 313 -17.82 2.34 -7.81
CA VAL A 313 -18.73 2.52 -6.67
C VAL A 313 -18.72 3.99 -6.26
N PRO A 314 -19.87 4.70 -6.32
CA PRO A 314 -19.92 6.12 -6.04
C PRO A 314 -20.08 6.41 -4.55
N ASP A 315 -19.78 7.66 -4.18
CA ASP A 315 -20.15 8.29 -2.90
C ASP A 315 -19.75 7.47 -1.67
N ALA A 316 -20.40 7.69 -0.53
CA ALA A 316 -20.06 7.07 0.74
C ALA A 316 -20.04 5.52 0.71
N ALA A 317 -20.69 4.90 -0.28
CA ALA A 317 -20.63 3.44 -0.48
C ALA A 317 -19.21 2.97 -0.84
N ALA A 318 -18.35 3.83 -1.39
CA ALA A 318 -16.97 3.51 -1.69
C ALA A 318 -16.14 3.14 -0.43
N PHE A 319 -16.49 3.65 0.76
CA PHE A 319 -15.82 3.25 2.01
C PHE A 319 -16.21 1.86 2.51
N GLN A 320 -17.28 1.27 1.95
CA GLN A 320 -17.81 -0.01 2.42
C GLN A 320 -17.08 -1.19 1.76
N GLN A 321 -16.90 -2.27 2.53
CA GLN A 321 -16.38 -3.50 1.97
C GLN A 321 -17.35 -4.05 0.92
N LEU A 322 -16.84 -4.34 -0.28
CA LEU A 322 -17.65 -4.91 -1.35
C LEU A 322 -17.86 -6.42 -1.17
N PRO A 323 -18.90 -7.00 -1.82
CA PRO A 323 -19.07 -8.45 -1.89
C PRO A 323 -17.81 -9.14 -2.43
N GLN A 324 -17.58 -10.39 -2.01
CA GLN A 324 -16.34 -11.13 -2.31
C GLN A 324 -15.93 -11.13 -3.79
N GLY A 325 -16.89 -11.26 -4.73
CA GLY A 325 -16.60 -11.26 -6.17
C GLY A 325 -16.18 -9.91 -6.75
N ARG A 326 -16.23 -8.83 -5.97
CA ARG A 326 -15.80 -7.46 -6.35
C ARG A 326 -14.69 -6.98 -5.41
N ARG A 327 -13.75 -7.87 -5.08
CA ARG A 327 -12.56 -7.57 -4.28
C ARG A 327 -11.34 -8.22 -4.91
N GLN A 328 -10.18 -7.70 -4.57
CA GLN A 328 -8.88 -8.25 -4.89
C GLN A 328 -8.71 -9.66 -4.33
N ALA A 329 -8.09 -10.53 -5.12
CA ALA A 329 -7.67 -11.84 -4.67
C ALA A 329 -6.47 -11.71 -3.73
N PHE A 330 -5.56 -10.77 -4.01
CA PHE A 330 -4.32 -10.58 -3.28
C PHE A 330 -4.13 -9.13 -2.86
N GLY A 331 -3.62 -8.92 -1.65
CA GLY A 331 -3.22 -7.61 -1.13
C GLY A 331 -1.86 -7.69 -0.43
N ALA A 332 -1.01 -6.69 -0.65
CA ALA A 332 0.28 -6.55 0.03
C ALA A 332 0.47 -5.13 0.59
N GLY A 333 0.94 -5.01 1.83
CA GLY A 333 1.31 -3.73 2.45
C GLY A 333 2.20 -3.91 3.69
N ASP A 334 2.44 -2.85 4.46
CA ASP A 334 3.37 -2.88 5.61
C ASP A 334 2.96 -2.03 6.79
N SER A 335 1.87 -1.25 6.67
CA SER A 335 1.45 -0.27 7.67
C SER A 335 0.00 -0.39 8.12
N ASP A 336 -0.32 0.27 9.23
CA ASP A 336 -1.70 0.45 9.66
C ASP A 336 -2.51 1.21 8.59
N GLY A 337 -1.85 2.03 7.76
CA GLY A 337 -2.43 2.64 6.54
C GLY A 337 -2.89 1.64 5.47
N ASP A 338 -2.55 0.36 5.58
CA ASP A 338 -2.90 -0.68 4.59
C ASP A 338 -3.99 -1.62 5.05
N VAL A 339 -4.25 -1.63 6.36
CA VAL A 339 -4.98 -2.72 7.00
C VAL A 339 -6.36 -2.97 6.37
N THR A 340 -7.05 -1.91 5.94
CA THR A 340 -8.41 -2.00 5.43
C THR A 340 -8.47 -2.66 4.06
N PHE A 341 -7.63 -2.25 3.11
CA PHE A 341 -7.62 -2.91 1.80
C PHE A 341 -6.93 -4.28 1.86
N ILE A 342 -5.92 -4.49 2.72
CA ILE A 342 -5.35 -5.83 2.87
C ILE A 342 -6.42 -6.78 3.42
N SER A 343 -7.18 -6.38 4.43
CA SER A 343 -8.26 -7.20 5.01
C SER A 343 -9.32 -7.59 3.97
N ASP A 344 -9.54 -6.75 2.96
CA ASP A 344 -10.47 -7.02 1.86
C ASP A 344 -10.02 -8.12 0.89
N ALA A 345 -8.73 -8.47 0.87
CA ALA A 345 -8.24 -9.50 -0.04
C ALA A 345 -8.85 -10.87 0.26
N THR A 346 -9.24 -11.58 -0.79
CA THR A 346 -10.07 -12.79 -0.63
C THR A 346 -9.26 -14.08 -0.61
N ALA A 347 -8.05 -14.11 -1.17
CA ALA A 347 -7.23 -15.32 -1.24
C ALA A 347 -6.04 -15.26 -0.28
N LEU A 348 -5.15 -14.28 -0.42
CA LEU A 348 -3.98 -14.12 0.46
C LEU A 348 -3.69 -12.66 0.76
N ARG A 349 -3.14 -12.42 1.96
CA ARG A 349 -2.77 -11.11 2.49
C ARG A 349 -1.32 -11.14 2.90
N LEU A 350 -0.46 -10.45 2.17
CA LEU A 350 0.96 -10.32 2.50
C LEU A 350 1.18 -9.05 3.33
N VAL A 351 1.87 -9.18 4.45
CA VAL A 351 2.34 -8.03 5.22
C VAL A 351 3.85 -8.09 5.39
N LEU A 352 4.53 -6.96 5.14
CA LEU A 352 5.93 -6.81 5.54
C LEU A 352 5.98 -6.24 6.96
N ASN A 353 6.54 -6.99 7.90
CA ASN A 353 6.51 -6.63 9.32
C ASN A 353 7.40 -5.41 9.58
N ARG A 354 6.75 -4.28 9.87
CA ARG A 354 7.36 -3.03 10.35
C ARG A 354 6.88 -2.64 11.76
N ASN A 355 6.47 -3.64 12.54
CA ASN A 355 6.00 -3.49 13.91
C ASN A 355 4.82 -2.51 14.04
N GLN A 356 3.88 -2.56 13.08
CA GLN A 356 2.69 -1.71 13.03
C GLN A 356 1.53 -2.41 13.73
N ILE A 357 0.96 -1.76 14.75
CA ILE A 357 0.22 -2.48 15.80
C ILE A 357 -1.05 -3.11 15.24
N GLU A 358 -1.92 -2.34 14.61
CA GLU A 358 -3.20 -2.86 14.12
C GLU A 358 -2.98 -3.89 13.01
N LEU A 359 -2.08 -3.61 12.05
CA LEU A 359 -1.77 -4.52 10.96
C LEU A 359 -1.25 -5.86 11.49
N MET A 360 -0.28 -5.83 12.41
CA MET A 360 0.32 -7.04 12.95
C MET A 360 -0.63 -7.79 13.88
N CYS A 361 -1.49 -7.10 14.62
CA CYS A 361 -2.57 -7.73 15.38
C CYS A 361 -3.50 -8.55 14.50
N ARG A 362 -3.94 -8.01 13.35
CA ARG A 362 -4.77 -8.75 12.39
C ARG A 362 -4.01 -9.89 11.73
N ALA A 363 -2.77 -9.63 11.30
CA ALA A 363 -1.94 -10.60 10.61
C ALA A 363 -1.57 -11.79 11.49
N TYR A 364 -1.37 -11.60 12.79
CA TYR A 364 -1.06 -12.68 13.72
C TYR A 364 -2.28 -13.38 14.32
N ALA A 365 -3.41 -12.67 14.49
CA ALA A 365 -4.67 -13.29 14.87
C ALA A 365 -5.12 -14.33 13.81
N ASN A 366 -4.98 -13.97 12.53
CA ASN A 366 -5.03 -14.87 11.36
C ASN A 366 -6.15 -15.94 11.40
N SER A 367 -7.36 -15.57 11.80
CA SER A 367 -8.43 -16.56 12.06
C SER A 367 -8.87 -17.35 10.82
N ASP A 368 -8.62 -16.82 9.61
CA ASP A 368 -8.90 -17.50 8.34
C ASP A 368 -7.67 -18.18 7.72
N GLY A 369 -6.51 -18.08 8.37
CA GLY A 369 -5.26 -18.68 7.93
C GLY A 369 -4.71 -18.07 6.63
N ARG A 370 -5.19 -16.92 6.15
CA ARG A 370 -4.80 -16.34 4.83
C ARG A 370 -3.80 -15.19 4.93
N TRP A 371 -3.38 -14.82 6.14
CA TRP A 371 -2.32 -13.84 6.35
C TRP A 371 -0.94 -14.49 6.24
N LEU A 372 -0.06 -13.81 5.51
CA LEU A 372 1.35 -14.10 5.30
C LEU A 372 2.14 -12.97 5.92
N VAL A 373 2.95 -13.28 6.93
CA VAL A 373 3.86 -12.31 7.55
C VAL A 373 5.26 -12.59 7.02
N ASN A 374 5.94 -11.55 6.53
CA ASN A 374 7.33 -11.60 6.11
C ASN A 374 8.08 -10.46 6.80
N PRO A 375 9.32 -10.63 7.27
CA PRO A 375 10.14 -9.47 7.61
C PRO A 375 10.38 -8.62 6.35
N THR A 376 10.73 -7.35 6.49
CA THR A 376 11.15 -6.57 5.31
C THR A 376 12.41 -7.20 4.71
N PHE A 377 12.47 -7.36 3.38
CA PHE A 377 13.57 -8.06 2.71
C PHE A 377 14.94 -7.37 2.85
N ILE A 378 14.94 -6.06 3.14
CA ILE A 378 16.13 -5.27 3.41
C ILE A 378 15.94 -4.62 4.78
N GLN A 379 16.91 -4.84 5.68
CA GLN A 379 16.93 -4.26 7.03
C GLN A 379 15.63 -4.54 7.82
N ALA A 380 15.34 -5.84 7.97
CA ALA A 380 14.31 -6.32 8.89
C ALA A 380 14.45 -5.68 10.29
N LEU A 381 13.31 -5.35 10.89
CA LEU A 381 13.28 -4.75 12.22
C LEU A 381 13.52 -5.84 13.27
N PRO A 382 14.09 -5.49 14.44
CA PRO A 382 14.15 -6.42 15.55
C PRO A 382 12.74 -6.80 16.01
N MET A 383 12.66 -7.95 16.67
CA MET A 383 11.45 -8.45 17.33
C MET A 383 10.80 -7.36 18.19
N SER A 384 9.51 -7.12 17.95
CA SER A 384 8.70 -6.25 18.79
C SER A 384 8.34 -6.94 20.12
N PRO A 385 8.13 -6.20 21.23
CA PRO A 385 7.29 -6.67 22.31
C PRO A 385 5.91 -7.15 21.78
N PRO A 386 5.18 -7.98 22.54
CA PRO A 386 3.85 -8.42 22.14
C PRO A 386 2.97 -7.23 21.73
N TYR A 387 2.30 -7.36 20.58
CA TYR A 387 1.41 -6.33 20.07
C TYR A 387 0.19 -6.22 21.00
N PRO A 388 -0.13 -5.03 21.52
CA PRO A 388 -1.19 -4.81 22.50
C PRO A 388 -2.60 -4.86 21.89
N CYS A 389 -2.95 -5.94 21.19
CA CYS A 389 -4.17 -6.08 20.42
C CYS A 389 -5.45 -5.93 21.25
N ALA A 390 -5.40 -6.31 22.52
CA ALA A 390 -6.55 -6.26 23.42
C ALA A 390 -6.86 -4.84 23.92
N THR A 391 -5.99 -3.86 23.68
CA THR A 391 -6.15 -2.49 24.18
C THR A 391 -5.90 -1.40 23.15
N GLN A 392 -5.02 -1.65 22.17
CA GLN A 392 -4.58 -0.70 21.16
C GLN A 392 -4.54 -1.31 19.75
N GLY A 393 -5.20 -2.45 19.53
CA GLY A 393 -5.18 -3.18 18.26
C GLY A 393 -6.00 -2.55 17.14
N PHE A 394 -6.68 -1.43 17.38
CA PHE A 394 -7.50 -0.73 16.39
C PHE A 394 -7.31 0.78 16.50
N ASP A 395 -6.98 1.43 15.38
CA ASP A 395 -6.92 2.88 15.28
C ASP A 395 -8.32 3.46 15.04
N GLU A 396 -8.80 4.24 16.01
CA GLU A 396 -10.12 4.85 15.98
C GLU A 396 -10.16 6.07 15.03
N PRO A 397 -11.32 6.38 14.42
CA PRO A 397 -11.44 7.53 13.52
C PRO A 397 -11.09 8.89 14.15
N ASP A 398 -11.18 9.02 15.48
CA ASP A 398 -10.87 10.22 16.24
C ASP A 398 -9.39 10.34 16.66
N GLY A 399 -8.56 9.34 16.29
CA GLY A 399 -7.14 9.28 16.63
C GLY A 399 -6.83 8.55 17.94
N GLY A 400 -7.85 8.05 18.64
CA GLY A 400 -7.67 7.12 19.76
C GLY A 400 -7.25 5.73 19.30
N GLN A 401 -6.99 4.86 20.28
CA GLN A 401 -6.75 3.44 20.05
C GLN A 401 -7.70 2.61 20.91
N GLY A 402 -8.17 1.49 20.36
CA GLY A 402 -9.10 0.59 21.00
C GLY A 402 -8.72 -0.90 20.82
N PRO A 403 -9.48 -1.82 21.44
CA PRO A 403 -9.28 -3.25 21.25
C PRO A 403 -9.61 -3.67 19.81
N LEU A 404 -8.78 -4.54 19.24
CA LEU A 404 -9.14 -5.21 17.98
C LEU A 404 -10.21 -6.27 18.25
N LEU A 405 -11.29 -6.23 17.47
CA LEU A 405 -12.37 -7.21 17.56
C LEU A 405 -12.30 -8.24 16.43
N GLN A 406 -12.65 -9.48 16.76
CA GLN A 406 -12.94 -10.55 15.81
C GLN A 406 -14.30 -10.34 15.14
N PRO A 407 -14.60 -11.06 14.03
CA PRO A 407 -15.90 -10.99 13.38
C PRO A 407 -17.10 -11.34 14.28
N ASP A 408 -16.89 -12.16 15.32
CA ASP A 408 -17.90 -12.53 16.32
C ASP A 408 -18.04 -11.52 17.47
N GLY A 409 -17.27 -10.42 17.44
CA GLY A 409 -17.24 -9.37 18.46
C GLY A 409 -16.33 -9.66 19.66
N SER A 410 -15.67 -10.82 19.72
CA SER A 410 -14.70 -11.10 20.78
C SER A 410 -13.41 -10.29 20.60
N ILE A 411 -12.72 -9.97 21.69
CA ILE A 411 -11.46 -9.22 21.67
C ILE A 411 -10.32 -10.15 21.22
N VAL A 412 -9.49 -9.67 20.30
CA VAL A 412 -8.23 -10.32 19.91
C VAL A 412 -7.22 -10.15 21.06
N PRO A 413 -6.70 -11.24 21.65
CA PRO A 413 -5.67 -11.14 22.68
C PRO A 413 -4.36 -10.63 22.08
N ASP A 414 -3.50 -10.06 22.93
CA ASP A 414 -2.17 -9.59 22.53
C ASP A 414 -1.40 -10.68 21.79
N GLN A 415 -0.77 -10.30 20.68
CA GLN A 415 -0.11 -11.24 19.77
C GLN A 415 1.41 -11.16 19.93
N PRO A 416 2.12 -12.28 20.09
CA PRO A 416 3.58 -12.27 20.08
C PRO A 416 4.11 -12.02 18.67
N ASP A 417 5.21 -11.29 18.57
CA ASP A 417 5.95 -11.16 17.32
C ASP A 417 6.70 -12.45 17.00
N ARG A 418 6.30 -13.14 15.92
CA ARG A 418 6.83 -14.46 15.54
C ARG A 418 7.75 -14.42 14.33
N VAL A 419 7.71 -13.33 13.57
CA VAL A 419 8.37 -13.18 12.28
C VAL A 419 8.99 -11.78 12.21
N TYR A 420 10.31 -11.69 12.41
CA TYR A 420 11.08 -10.46 12.50
C TYR A 420 12.43 -10.58 11.79
#